data_AF-A0A2Z6S0X2-F1
#
_entry.id   AF-A0A2Z6S0X2-F1
#
_cell.length_a   1.000
_cell.length_b   1.000
_cell.length_c   1.000
_cell.angle_alpha   90.00
_cell.angle_beta   90.00
_cell.angle_gamma   90.00
#
_symmetry.space_group_name_H-M   'P 1'
#
loop_
_entity.id
_entity.type
_entity.pdbx_description
1 polymer ?
#
loop_
_entity_poly.entity_id
_entity_poly.type
_entity_poly.pdbx_seq_one_letter_code
_entity_poly.pdbx_strand_id
1 'polypeptide(L)'
;MAFYGIFFFYIIFWIAVVSPTPILNRGHEPETKTFDLTIEKVTLAPDGFTRQLSTVNGQYPGPAIEINKGDRILMKIHNKLGESTAIHAHGMLQRGTPWFDGVPWMAQCVIPDNYDFTYDFTVPDQVGTHCHAHETLQYVDGVFGPLIIHDPDDPFKSEYDEEITVMLHDYHHTNAQVLLKQFLTPESQGVEPGKKDL
;
A
#
# COMPACT_ATOMS: atom_id res chain seq x y z
N MET A 1 -79.21 14.81 -4.53
CA MET A 1 -78.35 14.03 -5.46
C MET A 1 -77.02 14.79 -5.54
N ALA A 2 -76.10 14.62 -4.59
CA ALA A 2 -75.25 13.45 -4.31
C ALA A 2 -74.02 13.39 -5.25
N PHE A 3 -72.90 13.86 -4.67
CA PHE A 3 -71.50 13.51 -4.91
C PHE A 3 -70.78 13.97 -6.21
N TYR A 4 -69.98 15.04 -6.03
CA TYR A 4 -68.71 15.26 -6.71
C TYR A 4 -67.68 14.21 -6.28
N GLY A 5 -66.94 13.66 -7.24
CA GLY A 5 -65.74 12.87 -6.97
C GLY A 5 -65.40 11.94 -8.13
N ILE A 6 -64.10 11.62 -8.26
CA ILE A 6 -63.49 10.60 -9.15
C ILE A 6 -63.06 11.20 -10.51
N PHE A 7 -61.78 11.28 -10.91
CA PHE A 7 -60.53 10.68 -10.43
C PHE A 7 -59.39 11.59 -10.90
N PHE A 8 -58.68 12.20 -9.97
CA PHE A 8 -57.38 12.81 -10.21
C PHE A 8 -56.31 11.78 -9.85
N PHE A 9 -55.26 11.69 -10.67
CA PHE A 9 -53.97 11.04 -10.38
C PHE A 9 -53.94 9.52 -10.12
N TYR A 10 -53.54 8.77 -11.16
CA TYR A 10 -52.64 7.62 -10.97
C TYR A 10 -51.52 7.67 -12.00
N ILE A 11 -50.69 8.72 -11.93
CA ILE A 11 -49.29 8.58 -12.32
C ILE A 11 -48.62 8.00 -11.07
N ILE A 12 -48.56 6.67 -11.00
CA ILE A 12 -47.69 5.99 -10.04
C ILE A 12 -46.28 6.28 -10.54
N PHE A 13 -45.74 7.39 -10.07
CA PHE A 13 -44.31 7.64 -10.06
C PHE A 13 -43.72 6.51 -9.20
N TRP A 14 -43.22 5.46 -9.86
CA TRP A 14 -42.19 4.62 -9.28
C TRP A 14 -40.97 5.52 -9.11
N ILE A 15 -40.97 6.34 -8.07
CA ILE A 15 -39.73 6.80 -7.46
C ILE A 15 -39.16 5.51 -6.89
N ALA A 16 -38.32 4.83 -7.65
CA ALA A 16 -37.31 3.99 -7.06
C ALA A 16 -36.54 4.93 -6.13
N VAL A 17 -36.92 4.94 -4.85
CA VAL A 17 -36.02 5.34 -3.78
C VAL A 17 -34.98 4.24 -3.79
N VAL A 18 -34.00 4.38 -4.68
CA VAL A 18 -32.72 3.74 -4.50
C VAL A 18 -32.22 4.35 -3.21
N SER A 19 -32.40 3.63 -2.11
CA SER A 19 -31.72 3.92 -0.85
C SER A 19 -30.24 4.12 -1.21
N PRO A 20 -29.67 5.32 -1.06
CA PRO A 20 -28.25 5.54 -1.36
C PRO A 20 -27.36 4.88 -0.30
N THR A 21 -27.93 4.29 0.74
CA THR A 21 -27.20 3.54 1.75
C THR A 21 -27.00 2.10 1.27
N PRO A 22 -25.77 1.65 1.00
CA PRO A 22 -25.50 0.22 1.03
C PRO A 22 -25.92 -0.28 2.41
N ILE A 23 -26.93 -1.16 2.47
CA ILE A 23 -27.20 -1.95 3.67
C ILE A 23 -26.12 -3.04 3.71
N LEU A 24 -24.92 -2.64 4.08
CA LEU A 24 -24.03 -3.53 4.81
C LEU A 24 -23.90 -2.86 6.17
N ASN A 25 -24.48 -3.48 7.18
CA ASN A 25 -24.31 -3.11 8.57
C ASN A 25 -22.83 -3.40 8.91
N ARG A 26 -21.90 -2.59 8.39
CA ARG A 26 -20.48 -2.74 8.66
C ARG A 26 -20.29 -2.46 10.14
N GLY A 27 -19.59 -3.34 10.85
CA GLY A 27 -19.18 -3.08 12.24
C GLY A 27 -18.22 -1.89 12.39
N HIS A 28 -17.93 -1.15 11.31
CA HIS A 28 -16.95 -0.07 11.22
C HIS A 28 -17.46 1.06 10.33
N GLU A 29 -17.34 2.28 10.83
CA GLU A 29 -17.62 3.51 10.08
C GLU A 29 -16.34 3.94 9.33
N PRO A 30 -16.39 4.15 8.00
CA PRO A 30 -15.22 4.55 7.22
C PRO A 30 -14.53 5.81 7.75
N GLU A 31 -13.21 5.74 7.93
CA GLU A 31 -12.39 6.86 8.37
C GLU A 31 -11.30 7.21 7.34
N THR A 32 -10.76 8.43 7.44
CA THR A 32 -9.54 8.79 6.71
C THR A 32 -8.33 8.60 7.64
N LYS A 33 -7.43 7.68 7.27
CA LYS A 33 -6.19 7.38 8.00
C LYS A 33 -5.02 8.03 7.28
N THR A 34 -4.25 8.83 8.00
CA THR A 34 -3.08 9.54 7.45
C THR A 34 -1.80 8.93 8.02
N PHE A 35 -0.83 8.67 7.14
CA PHE A 35 0.47 8.11 7.50
C PHE A 35 1.57 9.00 6.93
N ASP A 36 2.47 9.47 7.78
CA ASP A 36 3.65 10.24 7.39
C ASP A 36 4.85 9.28 7.36
N LEU A 37 5.36 9.01 6.15
CA LEU A 37 6.40 8.02 5.87
C LEU A 37 7.61 8.71 5.24
N THR A 38 8.71 8.80 6.00
CA THR A 38 9.99 9.30 5.52
C THR A 38 10.80 8.14 4.97
N ILE A 39 11.18 8.21 3.70
CA ILE A 39 12.07 7.24 3.07
C ILE A 39 13.49 7.77 3.16
N GLU A 40 14.35 7.08 3.89
CA GLU A 40 15.70 7.58 4.21
C GLU A 40 16.71 6.45 4.39
N LYS A 41 17.99 6.80 4.25
CA LYS A 41 19.09 5.86 4.45
C LYS A 41 19.52 5.83 5.91
N VAL A 42 19.52 4.65 6.51
CA VAL A 42 19.97 4.43 7.89
C VAL A 42 20.94 3.27 7.94
N THR A 43 21.98 3.39 8.77
CA THR A 43 22.91 2.29 9.05
C THR A 43 22.32 1.39 10.13
N LEU A 44 22.02 0.14 9.78
CA LEU A 44 21.42 -0.87 10.67
C LEU A 44 22.18 -2.20 10.55
N ALA A 45 21.90 -3.12 11.48
CA ALA A 45 22.43 -4.49 11.46
C ALA A 45 21.37 -5.54 11.85
N PRO A 46 20.28 -5.72 11.08
CA PRO A 46 19.17 -6.61 11.43
C PRO A 46 19.58 -8.08 11.62
N ASP A 47 20.57 -8.55 10.87
CA ASP A 47 21.14 -9.91 10.96
C ASP A 47 22.51 -9.94 11.68
N GLY A 48 22.92 -8.82 12.29
CA GLY A 48 24.24 -8.65 12.91
C GLY A 48 25.32 -8.12 11.97
N PHE A 49 25.06 -7.94 10.67
CA PHE A 49 25.99 -7.30 9.73
C PHE A 49 25.63 -5.83 9.50
N THR A 50 26.52 -4.91 9.87
CA THR A 50 26.29 -3.48 9.71
C THR A 50 26.38 -3.06 8.25
N ARG A 51 25.28 -2.54 7.70
CA ARG A 51 25.24 -1.92 6.37
C ARG A 51 24.26 -0.76 6.33
N GLN A 52 24.35 0.05 5.27
CA GLN A 52 23.34 1.08 4.99
C GLN A 52 22.12 0.42 4.32
N LEU A 53 20.94 0.72 4.86
CA LEU A 53 19.64 0.30 4.34
C LEU A 53 18.84 1.52 3.92
N SER A 54 18.00 1.35 2.91
CA SER A 54 16.94 2.31 2.58
C SER A 54 15.71 1.90 3.38
N THR A 55 15.21 2.78 4.24
CA THR A 55 14.23 2.45 5.28
C THR A 55 13.00 3.34 5.18
N VAL A 56 11.91 2.90 5.82
CA VAL A 56 10.72 3.72 6.05
C VAL A 56 10.70 4.11 7.52
N ASN A 57 10.74 5.41 7.81
CA ASN A 57 10.82 5.98 9.17
C ASN A 57 11.99 5.40 10.00
N GLY A 58 13.14 5.16 9.37
CA GLY A 58 14.32 4.60 10.02
C GLY A 58 14.20 3.13 10.48
N GLN A 59 13.12 2.43 10.09
CA GLN A 59 12.82 1.06 10.52
C GLN A 59 13.03 0.04 9.41
N TYR A 60 13.41 -1.18 9.81
CA TYR A 60 13.52 -2.34 8.95
C TYR A 60 12.95 -3.59 9.65
N PRO A 61 11.89 -4.23 9.14
CA PRO A 61 10.99 -3.75 8.07
C PRO A 61 10.38 -2.38 8.39
N GLY A 62 9.80 -1.71 7.38
CA GLY A 62 9.04 -0.48 7.58
C GLY A 62 7.85 -0.67 8.54
N PRO A 63 7.35 0.41 9.16
CA PRO A 63 6.23 0.34 10.10
C PRO A 63 4.97 -0.21 9.41
N ALA A 64 4.15 -0.93 10.16
CA ALA A 64 2.86 -1.41 9.69
C ALA A 64 1.92 -0.23 9.41
N ILE A 65 1.30 -0.25 8.23
CA ILE A 65 0.19 0.63 7.89
C ILE A 65 -1.08 -0.18 8.09
N GLU A 66 -1.85 0.15 9.12
CA GLU A 66 -3.07 -0.61 9.46
C GLU A 66 -4.32 0.24 9.27
N ILE A 67 -5.28 -0.31 8.53
CA ILE A 67 -6.57 0.31 8.24
C ILE A 67 -7.67 -0.75 8.25
N ASN A 68 -8.93 -0.32 8.20
CA ASN A 68 -10.06 -1.21 8.00
C ASN A 68 -10.59 -1.13 6.57
N LYS A 69 -11.22 -2.21 6.11
CA LYS A 69 -12.02 -2.22 4.87
C LYS A 69 -13.05 -1.08 4.89
N GLY A 70 -12.98 -0.21 3.90
CA GLY A 70 -13.79 1.00 3.76
C GLY A 70 -13.04 2.30 3.98
N ASP A 71 -11.89 2.25 4.67
CA ASP A 71 -11.12 3.45 4.99
C ASP A 71 -10.50 4.11 3.74
N ARG A 72 -10.23 5.41 3.87
CA ARG A 72 -9.43 6.20 2.93
C ARG A 72 -8.02 6.37 3.50
N ILE A 73 -7.01 6.07 2.71
CA ILE A 73 -5.61 6.22 3.07
C ILE A 73 -5.07 7.53 2.50
N LEU A 74 -4.40 8.32 3.33
CA LEU A 74 -3.52 9.40 2.93
C LEU A 74 -2.09 9.02 3.32
N MET A 75 -1.35 8.40 2.40
CA MET A 75 0.03 7.97 2.63
C MET A 75 0.97 9.05 2.08
N LYS A 76 1.51 9.87 2.99
CA LYS A 76 2.41 10.97 2.69
C LYS A 76 3.86 10.46 2.71
N ILE A 77 4.45 10.41 1.54
CA ILE A 77 5.84 10.01 1.35
C ILE A 77 6.72 11.24 1.35
N HIS A 78 7.72 11.27 2.23
CA HIS A 78 8.79 12.26 2.26
C HIS A 78 10.08 11.59 1.78
N ASN A 79 10.56 11.95 0.59
CA ASN A 79 11.77 11.34 0.05
C ASN A 79 13.03 12.06 0.55
N LYS A 80 13.88 11.34 1.30
CA LYS A 80 15.18 11.80 1.80
C LYS A 80 16.29 10.77 1.53
N LEU A 81 16.16 9.97 0.47
CA LEU A 81 17.11 8.90 0.15
C LEU A 81 18.40 9.39 -0.52
N GLY A 82 18.44 10.63 -1.02
CA GLY A 82 19.49 11.09 -1.93
C GLY A 82 19.32 10.58 -3.37
N GLU A 83 18.16 9.99 -3.69
CA GLU A 83 17.77 9.46 -5.00
C GLU A 83 16.24 9.47 -5.13
N SER A 84 15.71 9.30 -6.34
CA SER A 84 14.26 9.26 -6.56
C SER A 84 13.60 8.02 -5.94
N THR A 85 12.31 8.08 -5.60
CA THR A 85 11.55 6.92 -5.10
C THR A 85 10.13 6.87 -5.67
N ALA A 86 9.45 5.74 -5.48
CA ALA A 86 8.02 5.57 -5.70
C ALA A 86 7.54 4.37 -4.88
N ILE A 87 6.36 4.47 -4.26
CA ILE A 87 5.84 3.43 -3.36
C ILE A 87 4.61 2.78 -3.99
N HIS A 88 4.63 1.47 -4.14
CA HIS A 88 3.52 0.66 -4.64
C HIS A 88 2.82 -0.07 -3.48
N ALA A 89 1.51 0.04 -3.43
CA ALA A 89 0.66 -0.73 -2.53
C ALA A 89 0.28 -2.06 -3.22
N HIS A 90 1.11 -3.08 -2.99
CA HIS A 90 1.04 -4.38 -3.65
C HIS A 90 -0.31 -5.07 -3.42
N GLY A 91 -0.98 -5.41 -4.53
CA GLY A 91 -2.28 -6.08 -4.53
C GLY A 91 -3.47 -5.13 -4.43
N MET A 92 -3.26 -3.82 -4.24
CA MET A 92 -4.33 -2.84 -4.30
C MET A 92 -4.85 -2.67 -5.72
N LEU A 93 -6.17 -2.74 -5.90
CA LEU A 93 -6.78 -2.67 -7.23
C LEU A 93 -6.82 -1.24 -7.79
N GLN A 94 -6.64 -0.22 -6.94
CA GLN A 94 -6.63 1.19 -7.31
C GLN A 94 -7.81 1.62 -8.20
N ARG A 95 -9.01 1.06 -7.93
CA ARG A 95 -10.21 1.33 -8.73
C ARG A 95 -10.60 2.81 -8.61
N GLY A 96 -10.51 3.54 -9.73
CA GLY A 96 -10.79 4.97 -9.77
C GLY A 96 -9.64 5.86 -9.32
N THR A 97 -8.52 5.28 -8.89
CA THR A 97 -7.30 5.97 -8.45
C THR A 97 -6.00 5.38 -9.05
N PRO A 98 -5.96 5.00 -10.35
CA PRO A 98 -4.80 4.29 -10.91
C PRO A 98 -3.49 5.09 -10.87
N TRP A 99 -3.56 6.42 -10.79
CA TRP A 99 -2.38 7.28 -10.62
C TRP A 99 -1.73 7.21 -9.24
N PHE A 100 -2.36 6.51 -8.28
CA PHE A 100 -1.80 6.19 -6.96
C PHE A 100 -1.29 4.75 -6.85
N ASP A 101 -1.15 4.04 -7.97
CA ASP A 101 -0.58 2.69 -7.96
C ASP A 101 0.92 2.67 -7.64
N GLY A 102 1.65 3.76 -7.87
CA GLY A 102 3.06 3.81 -7.45
C GLY A 102 4.08 3.25 -8.42
N VAL A 103 3.66 2.85 -9.63
CA VAL A 103 4.57 2.38 -10.68
C VAL A 103 5.14 3.59 -11.46
N PRO A 104 6.46 3.82 -11.39
CA PRO A 104 7.12 4.89 -12.14
C PRO A 104 6.89 4.79 -13.65
N TRP A 105 6.69 5.93 -14.30
CA TRP A 105 6.51 6.08 -15.75
C TRP A 105 5.26 5.40 -16.34
N MET A 106 4.42 4.82 -15.48
CA MET A 106 3.12 4.27 -15.84
C MET A 106 1.99 4.96 -15.08
N ALA A 107 1.97 4.83 -13.76
CA ALA A 107 0.95 5.44 -12.91
C ALA A 107 1.32 6.88 -12.53
N GLN A 108 2.62 7.14 -12.34
CA GLN A 108 3.14 8.43 -11.90
C GLN A 108 4.58 8.67 -12.37
N CYS A 109 5.04 9.92 -12.31
CA CYS A 109 6.48 10.20 -12.29
C CYS A 109 7.09 9.76 -10.95
N VAL A 110 8.40 9.55 -10.94
CA VAL A 110 9.15 9.32 -9.70
C VAL A 110 9.02 10.53 -8.76
N ILE A 111 9.10 10.28 -7.46
CA ILE A 111 9.20 11.29 -6.40
C ILE A 111 10.68 11.67 -6.29
N PRO A 112 11.12 12.87 -6.73
CA PRO A 112 12.54 13.23 -6.65
C PRO A 112 13.03 13.33 -5.21
N ASP A 113 14.34 13.35 -5.01
CA ASP A 113 14.93 13.55 -3.68
C ASP A 113 14.55 14.92 -3.11
N ASN A 114 14.20 14.98 -1.82
CA ASN A 114 13.66 16.15 -1.11
C ASN A 114 12.31 16.66 -1.62
N TYR A 115 11.52 15.80 -2.27
CA TYR A 115 10.14 16.08 -2.61
C TYR A 115 9.19 15.14 -1.88
N ASP A 116 7.96 15.62 -1.70
CA ASP A 116 6.89 14.91 -1.05
C ASP A 116 5.82 14.51 -2.06
N PHE A 117 5.16 13.38 -1.82
CA PHE A 117 4.01 12.93 -2.59
C PHE A 117 3.00 12.25 -1.68
N THR A 118 1.72 12.53 -1.87
CA THR A 118 0.64 11.91 -1.09
C THR A 118 -0.15 10.96 -1.97
N TYR A 119 -0.13 9.67 -1.64
CA TYR A 119 -1.06 8.70 -2.19
C TYR A 119 -2.41 8.83 -1.47
N ASP A 120 -3.48 8.90 -2.24
CA ASP A 120 -4.82 9.22 -1.73
C ASP A 120 -5.88 8.32 -2.37
N PHE A 121 -6.17 7.18 -1.71
CA PHE A 121 -7.11 6.20 -2.25
C PHE A 121 -7.94 5.54 -1.15
N THR A 122 -9.11 5.04 -1.54
CA THR A 122 -10.03 4.31 -0.65
C THR A 122 -9.91 2.82 -0.90
N VAL A 123 -10.09 2.01 0.15
CA VAL A 123 -10.12 0.55 0.04
C VAL A 123 -11.53 0.03 0.29
N PRO A 124 -12.39 -0.04 -0.74
CA PRO A 124 -13.81 -0.30 -0.53
C PRO A 124 -14.11 -1.75 -0.12
N ASP A 125 -13.41 -2.72 -0.70
CA ASP A 125 -13.77 -4.14 -0.69
C ASP A 125 -12.57 -5.12 -0.68
N GLN A 126 -11.37 -4.66 -0.31
CA GLN A 126 -10.18 -5.50 -0.18
C GLN A 126 -9.75 -5.67 1.27
N VAL A 127 -9.06 -6.78 1.56
CA VAL A 127 -8.51 -7.15 2.88
C VAL A 127 -7.10 -7.73 2.70
N GLY A 128 -6.25 -7.60 3.73
CA GLY A 128 -4.80 -7.83 3.62
C GLY A 128 -4.11 -6.85 2.67
N THR A 129 -2.77 -6.81 2.63
CA THR A 129 -1.89 -6.31 1.53
C THR A 129 -0.44 -6.09 2.04
N HIS A 130 0.43 -5.59 1.17
CA HIS A 130 1.84 -5.29 1.39
C HIS A 130 2.20 -4.00 0.65
N CYS A 131 3.20 -3.23 1.09
CA CYS A 131 3.71 -2.09 0.34
C CYS A 131 5.23 -2.14 0.20
N HIS A 132 5.74 -1.65 -0.93
CA HIS A 132 7.17 -1.60 -1.19
C HIS A 132 7.54 -0.50 -2.18
N ALA A 133 8.80 -0.10 -2.20
CA ALA A 133 9.30 0.76 -3.27
C ALA A 133 9.21 0.04 -4.62
N HIS A 134 8.79 0.77 -5.63
CA HIS A 134 8.71 0.30 -7.02
C HIS A 134 9.73 1.05 -7.92
N GLU A 135 10.65 1.78 -7.29
CA GLU A 135 11.77 2.44 -7.96
C GLU A 135 13.06 1.61 -7.84
N THR A 136 13.58 1.19 -8.99
CA THR A 136 14.79 0.36 -9.14
C THR A 136 14.80 -0.86 -8.19
N LEU A 137 15.74 -0.94 -7.25
CA LEU A 137 15.90 -2.05 -6.31
C LEU A 137 15.79 -1.58 -4.84
N GLN A 138 15.10 -0.47 -4.59
CA GLN A 138 15.00 0.10 -3.25
C GLN A 138 14.32 -0.85 -2.26
N TYR A 139 13.40 -1.71 -2.71
CA TYR A 139 12.76 -2.70 -1.85
C TYR A 139 13.77 -3.75 -1.35
N VAL A 140 14.74 -4.16 -2.18
CA VAL A 140 15.82 -5.10 -1.81
C VAL A 140 16.69 -4.51 -0.70
N ASP A 141 16.94 -3.21 -0.76
CA ASP A 141 17.71 -2.48 0.26
C ASP A 141 16.87 -2.07 1.49
N GLY A 142 15.57 -2.37 1.51
CA GLY A 142 14.72 -2.31 2.72
C GLY A 142 13.49 -1.41 2.69
N VAL A 143 13.15 -0.80 1.55
CA VAL A 143 11.93 0.02 1.44
C VAL A 143 10.73 -0.89 1.18
N PHE A 144 10.26 -1.53 2.24
CA PHE A 144 9.06 -2.37 2.22
C PHE A 144 8.43 -2.42 3.61
N GLY A 145 7.14 -2.73 3.67
CA GLY A 145 6.40 -2.83 4.92
C GLY A 145 5.04 -3.51 4.77
N PRO A 146 4.39 -3.85 5.89
CA PRO A 146 3.04 -4.37 5.87
C PRO A 146 2.03 -3.27 5.58
N LEU A 147 1.06 -3.56 4.72
CA LEU A 147 -0.17 -2.78 4.56
C LEU A 147 -1.33 -3.67 4.95
N ILE A 148 -1.77 -3.59 6.20
CA ILE A 148 -2.77 -4.52 6.74
C ILE A 148 -4.13 -3.85 6.65
N ILE A 149 -5.05 -4.53 5.97
CA ILE A 149 -6.42 -4.09 5.78
C ILE A 149 -7.31 -5.09 6.48
N HIS A 150 -7.72 -4.71 7.69
CA HIS A 150 -8.56 -5.51 8.57
C HIS A 150 -9.99 -5.59 8.02
N ASP A 151 -10.65 -6.73 8.22
CA ASP A 151 -12.09 -6.87 7.98
C ASP A 151 -12.86 -6.74 9.28
N PRO A 152 -13.60 -5.63 9.50
CA PRO A 152 -14.46 -5.47 10.67
C PRO A 152 -15.50 -6.58 10.82
N ASP A 153 -15.90 -7.19 9.69
CA ASP A 153 -16.90 -8.24 9.59
C ASP A 153 -16.26 -9.62 9.29
N ASP A 154 -14.99 -9.83 9.70
CA ASP A 154 -14.28 -11.10 9.53
C ASP A 154 -15.08 -12.28 10.11
N PRO A 155 -15.50 -13.26 9.29
CA PRO A 155 -16.29 -14.41 9.75
C PRO A 155 -15.52 -15.34 10.70
N PHE A 156 -14.19 -15.28 10.70
CA PHE A 156 -13.31 -16.11 11.53
C PHE A 156 -12.80 -15.40 12.78
N LYS A 157 -13.26 -14.16 13.06
CA LYS A 157 -12.79 -13.35 14.19
C LYS A 157 -12.90 -14.02 15.56
N SER A 158 -13.84 -14.96 15.71
CA SER A 158 -14.02 -15.74 16.95
C SER A 158 -13.19 -17.03 17.00
N GLU A 159 -12.42 -17.34 15.95
CA GLU A 159 -11.63 -18.57 15.83
C GLU A 159 -10.14 -18.37 16.15
N TYR A 160 -9.69 -17.12 16.34
CA TYR A 160 -8.33 -16.78 16.78
C TYR A 160 -8.34 -15.80 17.95
N ASP A 161 -7.30 -15.90 18.79
CA ASP A 161 -7.11 -15.00 19.94
C ASP A 161 -6.21 -13.80 19.58
N GLU A 162 -5.25 -13.99 18.67
CA GLU A 162 -4.23 -13.01 18.33
C GLU A 162 -3.84 -13.09 16.84
N GLU A 163 -3.34 -11.98 16.31
CA GLU A 163 -2.82 -11.84 14.95
C GLU A 163 -1.35 -11.41 15.00
N ILE A 164 -0.50 -12.03 14.17
CA ILE A 164 0.93 -11.71 14.08
C ILE A 164 1.32 -11.56 12.61
N THR A 165 2.03 -10.48 12.29
CA THR A 165 2.58 -10.26 10.95
C THR A 165 4.01 -10.78 10.87
N VAL A 166 4.28 -11.63 9.88
CA VAL A 166 5.62 -12.15 9.59
C VAL A 166 6.05 -11.72 8.19
N MET A 167 7.14 -10.96 8.11
CA MET A 167 7.77 -10.57 6.86
C MET A 167 8.96 -11.50 6.59
N LEU A 168 8.93 -12.21 5.46
CA LEU A 168 10.03 -13.04 4.99
C LEU A 168 10.71 -12.36 3.81
N HIS A 169 12.01 -12.11 3.93
CA HIS A 169 12.82 -11.46 2.89
C HIS A 169 14.21 -12.13 2.90
N ASP A 170 14.86 -12.22 1.75
CA ASP A 170 16.29 -12.51 1.69
C ASP A 170 17.10 -11.33 2.27
N TYR A 171 18.38 -11.52 2.56
CA TYR A 171 19.18 -10.42 3.09
C TYR A 171 20.59 -10.46 2.54
N HIS A 172 20.90 -9.47 1.72
CA HIS A 172 22.21 -9.29 1.13
C HIS A 172 23.10 -8.45 2.05
N HIS A 173 24.41 -8.69 2.07
CA HIS A 173 25.38 -7.85 2.78
C HIS A 173 25.91 -6.69 1.93
N THR A 174 25.58 -6.69 0.64
CA THR A 174 25.98 -5.70 -0.36
C THR A 174 24.76 -4.93 -0.86
N ASN A 175 24.91 -3.61 -1.07
CA ASN A 175 23.83 -2.77 -1.57
C ASN A 175 23.34 -3.21 -2.95
N ALA A 176 22.02 -3.18 -3.14
CA ALA A 176 21.36 -3.71 -4.33
C ALA A 176 21.85 -3.02 -5.62
N GLN A 177 22.18 -1.74 -5.58
CA GLN A 177 22.77 -1.02 -6.72
C GLN A 177 24.13 -1.58 -7.15
N VAL A 178 24.94 -2.08 -6.21
CA VAL A 178 26.22 -2.72 -6.52
C VAL A 178 25.97 -4.11 -7.11
N LEU A 179 25.06 -4.87 -6.51
CA LEU A 179 24.66 -6.19 -7.00
C LEU A 179 24.05 -6.12 -8.40
N LEU A 180 23.23 -5.11 -8.69
CA LEU A 180 22.64 -4.89 -10.00
C LEU A 180 23.71 -4.66 -11.07
N LYS A 181 24.71 -3.84 -10.76
CA LYS A 181 25.83 -3.59 -11.70
C LYS A 181 26.60 -4.87 -12.01
N GLN A 182 26.79 -5.74 -11.02
CA GLN A 182 27.42 -7.05 -11.21
C GLN A 182 26.51 -8.00 -12.00
N PHE A 183 25.23 -8.04 -11.67
CA PHE A 183 24.24 -8.90 -12.32
C PHE A 183 24.07 -8.56 -13.81
N LEU A 184 24.16 -7.28 -14.18
CA LEU A 184 24.01 -6.80 -15.55
C LEU A 184 25.29 -6.92 -16.39
N THR A 185 26.40 -7.45 -15.86
CA THR A 185 27.58 -7.70 -16.69
C THR A 185 27.43 -8.98 -17.53
N PRO A 186 28.12 -9.10 -18.67
CA PRO A 186 28.10 -10.32 -19.49
C PRO A 186 28.56 -11.59 -18.74
N GLU A 187 29.36 -11.44 -17.69
CA GLU A 187 29.95 -12.53 -16.91
C GLU A 187 28.97 -13.16 -15.91
N SER A 188 27.92 -12.45 -15.50
CA SER A 188 26.93 -12.86 -14.49
C SER A 188 26.24 -14.21 -14.80
N GLN A 189 26.16 -14.59 -16.07
CA GLN A 189 25.37 -15.75 -16.55
C GLN A 189 23.88 -15.70 -16.11
N GLY A 190 23.39 -14.55 -15.62
CA GLY A 190 22.03 -14.40 -15.10
C GLY A 190 21.80 -15.08 -13.75
N VAL A 191 22.87 -15.43 -13.02
CA VAL A 191 22.77 -16.00 -11.68
C VAL A 191 22.66 -14.87 -10.67
N GLU A 192 21.80 -15.02 -9.67
CA GLU A 192 21.71 -14.06 -8.58
C GLU A 192 23.07 -13.91 -7.89
N PRO A 193 23.59 -12.68 -7.72
CA PRO A 193 24.88 -12.46 -7.08
C PRO A 193 24.89 -13.05 -5.66
N GLY A 194 25.78 -14.01 -5.42
CA GLY A 194 25.87 -14.69 -4.13
C GLY A 194 27.25 -14.58 -3.49
N LYS A 195 27.38 -15.08 -2.26
CA LYS A 195 28.63 -15.08 -1.48
C LYS A 195 29.82 -15.83 -2.14
N LYS A 196 29.59 -16.52 -3.25
CA LYS A 196 30.64 -17.20 -4.03
C LYS A 196 31.29 -16.31 -5.10
N ASP A 197 30.71 -15.14 -5.36
CA ASP A 197 31.09 -14.27 -6.48
C ASP A 197 31.79 -12.96 -6.02
N LEU A 198 32.11 -12.85 -4.71
CA LEU A 198 32.82 -11.75 -4.05
C LEU A 198 34.03 -12.27 -3.27
#